data_AF-A0AAE3FPA2-F1
#
_entry.id   AF-A0AAE3FPA2-F1
#
_cell.length_a   1.000
_cell.length_b   1.000
_cell.length_c   1.000
_cell.angle_alpha   90.00
_cell.angle_beta   90.00
_cell.angle_gamma   90.00
#
_symmetry.space_group_name_H-M   'P 1'
#
loop_
_entity.id
_entity.type
_entity.pdbx_description
1 polymer ?
#
loop_
_entity_poly.entity_id
_entity_poly.type
_entity_poly.pdbx_seq_one_letter_code
_entity_poly.pdbx_strand_id
1 'polypeptide(L)' 'MLKLVTESDESATCRNCGAHVSEDFQRVFGDEDHVAHRCPECDTSRRLTRGSAAGREVAATDPEDSSAHRSNEQAAGWSA' A
#
# COMPACT_ATOMS: atom_id res chain seq x y z
N MET A 1 -12.43 21.15 -31.29
CA MET A 1 -12.47 20.92 -29.84
C MET A 1 -12.14 19.46 -29.58
N LEU A 2 -10.88 19.12 -29.34
CA LEU A 2 -10.53 17.78 -28.89
C LEU A 2 -11.00 17.65 -27.44
N LYS A 3 -11.93 16.73 -27.19
CA LYS A 3 -12.16 16.24 -25.83
C LYS A 3 -10.90 15.44 -25.46
N LEU A 4 -10.12 15.94 -24.49
CA LEU A 4 -9.23 15.07 -23.72
C LEU A 4 -10.14 14.12 -22.98
N VAL A 5 -10.37 12.94 -23.53
CA VAL A 5 -10.95 11.86 -22.73
C VAL A 5 -9.76 11.28 -21.98
N THR A 6 -9.68 11.62 -20.69
CA THR A 6 -8.88 10.83 -19.75
C THR A 6 -9.67 9.56 -19.48
N GLU A 7 -9.64 8.63 -20.44
CA GLU A 7 -10.20 7.29 -20.30
C GLU A 7 -9.23 6.50 -19.42
N SER A 8 -9.35 6.70 -18.10
CA SER A 8 -8.88 5.86 -16.99
C SER A 8 -8.89 6.68 -15.69
N ASP A 9 -10.05 7.24 -15.33
CA ASP A 9 -10.29 7.80 -13.99
C ASP A 9 -11.29 6.91 -13.22
N GLU A 10 -11.30 5.61 -13.51
CA GLU A 10 -11.77 4.64 -12.51
C GLU A 10 -10.66 4.63 -11.45
N SER A 11 -10.75 5.56 -10.50
CA SER A 11 -9.71 5.79 -9.49
C SER A 11 -9.28 4.46 -8.86
N ALA A 12 -8.13 3.96 -9.31
CA ALA A 12 -7.56 2.73 -8.82
C ALA A 12 -7.32 2.91 -7.32
N THR A 13 -7.99 2.11 -6.50
CA THR A 13 -8.00 2.26 -5.03
C THR A 13 -7.52 0.97 -4.37
N CYS A 14 -6.83 1.13 -3.24
CA CYS A 14 -6.48 0.03 -2.36
C CYS A 14 -7.76 -0.52 -1.70
N ARG A 15 -8.02 -1.82 -1.81
CA ARG A 15 -9.19 -2.44 -1.16
C ARG A 15 -9.12 -2.45 0.38
N ASN A 16 -7.93 -2.38 0.97
CA ASN A 16 -7.80 -2.37 2.44
C ASN A 16 -8.06 -1.00 3.05
N CYS A 17 -7.46 0.07 2.51
CA CYS A 17 -7.51 1.40 3.12
C CYS A 17 -8.23 2.47 2.29
N GLY A 18 -8.64 2.16 1.05
CA GLY A 18 -9.31 3.12 0.16
C GLY A 18 -8.40 4.19 -0.45
N ALA A 19 -7.10 4.19 -0.13
CA ALA A 19 -6.14 5.13 -0.71
C ALA A 19 -6.04 4.96 -2.24
N HIS A 20 -5.80 6.07 -2.93
CA HIS A 20 -5.54 6.05 -4.37
C HIS A 20 -4.21 5.35 -4.67
N VAL A 21 -4.21 4.48 -5.67
CA VAL A 21 -3.04 3.80 -6.20
C VAL A 21 -3.00 4.01 -7.72
N SER A 22 -1.81 3.99 -8.32
CA SER A 22 -1.70 4.11 -9.77
C SER A 22 -2.09 2.79 -10.46
N GLU A 23 -2.56 2.90 -11.71
CA GLU A 23 -2.81 1.72 -12.56
C GLU A 23 -1.54 0.88 -12.73
N ASP A 24 -0.37 1.52 -12.87
CA ASP A 24 0.92 0.80 -12.93
C ASP A 24 1.22 0.02 -11.64
N PHE A 25 0.82 0.55 -10.49
CA PHE A 25 0.97 -0.16 -9.22
C PHE A 25 0.09 -1.41 -9.21
N GLN A 26 -1.19 -1.28 -9.57
CA GLN A 26 -2.12 -2.39 -9.73
C GLN A 26 -1.62 -3.43 -10.73
N ARG A 27 -1.04 -2.98 -11.84
CA ARG A 27 -0.50 -3.85 -12.89
C ARG A 27 0.67 -4.72 -12.43
N VAL A 28 1.51 -4.20 -11.54
CA VAL A 28 2.74 -4.89 -11.09
C VAL A 28 2.53 -5.65 -9.78
N PHE A 29 1.75 -5.09 -8.87
CA PHE A 29 1.62 -5.58 -7.50
C PHE A 29 0.23 -6.09 -7.15
N GLY A 30 -0.78 -5.78 -7.97
CA GLY A 30 -2.14 -6.28 -7.80
C GLY A 30 -2.27 -7.78 -8.09
N ASP A 31 -3.48 -8.28 -7.92
CA ASP A 31 -3.83 -9.66 -8.26
C ASP A 31 -4.02 -9.87 -9.78
N GLU A 32 -4.54 -11.03 -10.16
CA GLU A 32 -4.77 -11.42 -11.56
C GLU A 32 -5.79 -10.50 -12.28
N ASP A 33 -6.62 -9.79 -11.52
CA ASP A 33 -7.61 -8.84 -12.01
C ASP A 33 -7.11 -7.38 -11.94
N HIS A 34 -5.81 -7.18 -11.65
CA HIS A 34 -5.21 -5.87 -11.41
C HIS A 34 -5.83 -5.13 -10.21
N VAL A 35 -6.31 -5.85 -9.19
CA VAL A 35 -6.82 -5.24 -7.95
C VAL A 35 -5.73 -5.20 -6.89
N ALA A 36 -5.49 -4.02 -6.32
CA ALA A 36 -4.58 -3.84 -5.20
C ALA A 36 -5.32 -4.03 -3.86
N HIS A 37 -4.98 -5.09 -3.13
CA HIS A 37 -5.51 -5.37 -1.79
C HIS A 37 -4.77 -4.59 -0.71
N ARG A 38 -3.49 -4.29 -0.92
CA ARG A 38 -2.64 -3.50 -0.02
C ARG A 38 -1.84 -2.49 -0.84
N CYS A 39 -1.43 -1.39 -0.22
CA CYS A 39 -0.70 -0.30 -0.90
C CYS A 39 0.47 0.22 -0.05
N PRO A 40 1.34 1.08 -0.58
CA PRO A 40 2.46 1.66 0.18
C PRO A 40 2.04 2.53 1.37
N GLU A 41 0.78 2.95 1.46
CA GLU A 41 0.26 3.73 2.59
C GLU A 41 -0.10 2.85 3.80
N CYS A 42 -0.69 1.67 3.55
CA CYS A 42 -1.15 0.76 4.61
C CYS A 42 -0.28 -0.51 4.75
N ASP A 43 0.81 -0.61 3.99
CA ASP A 43 1.70 -1.77 4.00
C ASP A 43 3.17 -1.36 3.83
N THR A 44 4.08 -2.32 4.01
CA THR A 44 5.52 -2.11 3.88
C THR A 44 6.03 -2.61 2.54
N SER A 45 7.03 -1.93 1.96
CA SER A 45 7.67 -2.37 0.70
C SER A 45 8.13 -3.82 0.74
N ARG A 46 8.61 -4.30 1.90
CA ARG A 46 9.03 -5.69 2.12
C ARG A 46 7.89 -6.68 1.92
N ARG A 47 6.69 -6.37 2.43
CA ARG A 47 5.48 -7.20 2.22
C ARG A 47 4.96 -7.06 0.80
N LEU A 48 5.01 -5.85 0.22
CA LEU A 48 4.54 -5.60 -1.16
C LEU A 48 5.34 -6.39 -2.20
N THR A 49 6.67 -6.38 -2.13
CA THR A 49 7.54 -7.19 -3.02
C THR A 49 7.33 -8.70 -2.86
N ARG A 50 6.74 -9.14 -1.73
CA ARG A 50 6.40 -10.55 -1.48
C ARG A 50 4.97 -10.92 -1.91
N GLY A 51 4.21 -9.95 -2.45
CA GLY A 51 2.88 -10.18 -3.01
C GLY A 51 1.71 -9.87 -2.08
N SER A 52 1.92 -9.19 -0.94
CA SER A 52 0.79 -8.77 -0.07
C SER A 52 -0.24 -7.89 -0.78
N ALA A 53 0.17 -7.06 -1.74
CA ALA A 53 -0.74 -6.26 -2.56
C ALA A 53 -1.66 -7.10 -3.46
N ALA A 54 -1.24 -8.32 -3.82
CA ALA A 54 -2.07 -9.28 -4.54
C ALA A 54 -2.93 -10.16 -3.60
N GLY A 55 -3.07 -9.77 -2.33
CA GLY A 55 -3.82 -10.53 -1.33
C GLY A 55 -3.10 -11.78 -0.82
N ARG A 56 -1.79 -11.94 -1.09
CA ARG A 56 -1.03 -13.10 -0.62
C ARG A 56 -0.62 -12.93 0.84
N GLU A 57 -0.74 -14.02 1.60
CA GLU A 57 -0.15 -14.07 2.94
C GLU A 57 1.38 -14.08 2.83
N VAL A 58 2.02 -13.24 3.62
CA VAL A 58 3.48 -13.09 3.64
C VAL A 58 3.98 -13.21 5.07
N ALA A 59 5.08 -13.94 5.28
CA ALA A 59 5.64 -14.19 6.60
C ALA A 59 6.22 -12.94 7.32
N ALA A 60 6.21 -11.77 6.67
CA ALA A 60 6.61 -10.53 7.33
C ALA A 60 5.43 -9.93 8.10
N THR A 61 5.69 -9.51 9.34
CA THR A 61 4.71 -8.89 10.25
C THR A 61 3.96 -7.76 9.55
N ASP A 62 2.63 -7.80 9.65
CA ASP A 62 1.77 -6.74 9.13
C ASP A 62 2.03 -5.45 9.92
N PRO A 63 2.24 -4.30 9.25
CA PRO A 63 2.36 -3.03 9.95
C PRO A 63 1.15 -2.70 10.82
N GLU A 64 -0.06 -3.14 10.45
CA GLU A 64 -1.28 -2.95 11.25
C GLU A 64 -1.21 -3.75 12.55
N ASP A 65 -0.71 -4.99 12.52
CA ASP A 65 -0.48 -5.81 13.73
C ASP A 65 0.64 -5.22 14.63
N SER A 66 1.67 -4.64 14.02
CA SER A 66 2.79 -4.04 14.76
C SER A 66 2.44 -2.71 15.45
N SER A 67 1.33 -2.08 15.04
CA SER A 67 0.88 -0.80 15.60
C SER A 67 0.36 -0.91 17.03
N ALA A 68 0.16 -2.13 17.56
CA ALA A 68 -0.30 -2.36 18.92
C ALA A 68 0.73 -2.03 20.03
N HIS A 69 2.02 -1.78 19.72
CA HIS A 69 3.05 -1.56 20.76
C HIS A 69 4.11 -0.49 20.46
N ARG A 70 3.80 0.58 19.74
CA ARG A 70 4.62 1.81 19.77
C ARG A 70 4.02 2.84 20.72
N SER A 71 4.12 2.55 22.01
CA SER A 71 4.06 3.59 23.05
C SER A 71 5.22 4.56 22.80
N ASN A 72 4.89 5.82 22.55
CA ASN A 72 5.84 6.92 22.53
C ASN A 72 6.45 7.08 23.93
N GLU A 73 7.61 6.47 24.16
CA GLU A 73 8.52 6.88 25.23
C GLU A 73 9.96 6.61 24.79
N GLN A 74 10.76 7.68 24.70
CA GLN A 74 12.21 7.78 24.44
C GLN A 74 12.61 7.95 22.97
N ALA A 75 13.35 9.00 22.55
CA ALA A 75 14.55 9.51 23.20
C ALA A 75 14.61 11.05 23.32
N ALA A 76 14.64 11.54 24.56
CA ALA A 76 15.50 12.65 24.90
C ALA A 76 16.95 12.20 24.67
N GLY A 77 17.73 12.91 23.86
CA GLY A 77 19.14 12.60 23.70
C GLY A 77 19.78 13.02 22.39
N TRP A 78 19.63 14.28 21.96
CA TRP A 78 20.64 14.90 21.10
C TRP A 78 21.39 15.94 21.93
N SER A 79 22.55 15.53 22.43
CA SER A 79 23.61 16.43 22.90
C SER A 79 24.93 15.75 22.60
N ALA A 80 25.61 16.23 21.56
CA ALA A 80 27.06 16.21 21.40
C ALA A 80 27.42 17.22 20.29
#